data_AF-A0A410JQ35-F1
#
_entry.id   AF-A0A410JQ35-F1
#
_cell.length_a   1.000
_cell.length_b   1.000
_cell.length_c   1.000
_cell.angle_alpha   90.00
_cell.angle_beta   90.00
_cell.angle_gamma   90.00
#
_symmetry.space_group_name_H-M   'P 1'
#
loop_
_entity.id
_entity.type
_entity.pdbx_description
1 polymer ?
#
loop_
_entity_poly.entity_id
_entity_poly.type
_entity_poly.pdbx_seq_one_letter_code
_entity_poly.pdbx_strand_id
1 'polypeptide(L)'
;MNTSIKHYPVHWTDGMKINKSHFVEMQNFISESVIDSTGVHTSMINYGLLPMTNSLKMNLVIDSHKLLRVKVEQCQAITPNGTRICIDESSQSLKVSLAYPEVVKELREGEEATLMACISVNPYDRIPCGEPDPEEMPPRYPYTQPQYSLLLINEKELQQSFSLGNNYLTIGKILVSNAQSRIDEAYIPPCVSVSSHPKLTDLYNEIDRFYGQMELYGVQIEQKIHSKKQSGILVEMMEALTDKLLNYLGSEINRFRCLSPYMPPVHMLLSVISLARILKNFTDTRSGVGKEELLNYFAQWCNVTQGEFESLFTQVINVDYDHNQMDATIFRIKNFMRTLEELFSMLSRLDYIGKKKDGSIFVSEVTDENEAVIQPKRSRTFLAD
;
A
#
# COMPACT_ATOMS: atom_id res chain seq x y z
N MET A 1 1.27 16.15 -15.86
CA MET A 1 1.34 17.61 -15.67
C MET A 1 0.28 18.26 -16.55
N ASN A 2 -0.56 19.11 -15.97
CA ASN A 2 -1.53 19.91 -16.72
C ASN A 2 -0.72 21.05 -17.39
N THR A 3 -0.59 21.05 -18.71
CA THR A 3 0.38 21.91 -19.42
C THR A 3 -0.18 23.27 -19.84
N SER A 4 -1.44 23.57 -19.54
CA SER A 4 -2.09 24.81 -19.96
C SER A 4 -2.83 25.44 -18.78
N ILE A 5 -2.35 26.62 -18.38
CA ILE A 5 -3.03 27.53 -17.45
C ILE A 5 -4.35 27.96 -18.09
N LYS A 6 -5.48 27.74 -17.41
CA LYS A 6 -6.81 28.08 -17.96
C LYS A 6 -7.31 29.46 -17.53
N HIS A 7 -6.90 29.92 -16.36
CA HIS A 7 -7.34 31.19 -15.78
C HIS A 7 -6.15 32.12 -15.55
N TYR A 8 -6.25 33.35 -16.06
CA TYR A 8 -5.20 34.37 -16.03
C TYR A 8 -5.56 35.50 -15.06
N PRO A 9 -4.56 36.24 -14.54
CA PRO A 9 -4.84 37.38 -13.67
C PRO A 9 -5.57 38.48 -14.45
N VAL A 10 -6.49 39.16 -13.77
CA VAL A 10 -7.21 40.31 -14.33
C VAL A 10 -6.22 41.47 -14.56
N HIS A 11 -6.23 42.01 -15.78
CA HIS A 11 -5.44 43.20 -16.13
C HIS A 11 -6.18 44.48 -15.70
N TRP A 12 -5.82 45.01 -14.53
CA TRP A 12 -6.42 46.22 -13.97
C TRP A 12 -5.82 47.49 -14.58
N THR A 13 -6.66 48.43 -14.99
CA THR A 13 -6.26 49.75 -15.48
C THR A 13 -7.01 50.87 -14.77
N ASP A 14 -6.39 52.04 -14.64
CA ASP A 14 -7.04 53.19 -14.03
C ASP A 14 -8.31 53.59 -14.80
N GLY A 15 -9.35 54.00 -14.07
CA GLY A 15 -10.67 54.31 -14.63
C GLY A 15 -11.50 53.12 -15.15
N MET A 16 -11.02 51.88 -14.97
CA MET A 16 -11.77 50.68 -15.39
C MET A 16 -13.06 50.49 -14.59
N LYS A 17 -14.17 50.24 -15.29
CA LYS A 17 -15.45 49.91 -14.63
C LYS A 17 -15.42 48.48 -14.07
N ILE A 18 -15.58 48.34 -12.77
CA ILE A 18 -15.55 47.05 -12.07
C ILE A 18 -16.93 46.40 -12.10
N ASN A 19 -16.99 45.10 -12.35
CA ASN A 19 -18.21 44.31 -12.29
C ASN A 19 -17.91 42.92 -11.69
N LYS A 20 -18.94 42.08 -11.55
CA LYS A 20 -18.85 40.72 -10.97
C LYS A 20 -17.85 39.82 -11.69
N SER A 21 -17.70 39.90 -13.02
CA SER A 21 -16.85 38.96 -13.76
C SER A 21 -15.38 39.11 -13.39
N HIS A 22 -14.89 40.34 -13.16
CA HIS A 22 -13.50 40.56 -12.72
C HIS A 22 -13.20 39.88 -11.39
N PHE A 23 -14.14 39.89 -10.44
CA PHE A 23 -13.96 39.19 -9.16
C PHE A 23 -13.98 37.66 -9.34
N VAL A 24 -14.84 37.14 -10.22
CA VAL A 24 -14.89 35.71 -10.53
C VAL A 24 -13.60 35.25 -11.21
N GLU A 25 -13.09 36.01 -12.17
CA GLU A 25 -11.82 35.73 -12.86
C GLU A 25 -10.64 35.79 -11.89
N MET A 26 -10.59 36.79 -11.01
CA MET A 26 -9.59 36.88 -9.96
C MET A 26 -9.63 35.67 -9.03
N GLN A 27 -10.81 35.24 -8.57
CA GLN A 27 -10.94 34.04 -7.74
C GLN A 27 -10.55 32.75 -8.49
N ASN A 28 -10.89 32.64 -9.77
CA ASN A 28 -10.50 31.51 -10.61
C ASN A 28 -8.98 31.45 -10.79
N PHE A 29 -8.33 32.60 -11.04
CA PHE A 29 -6.87 32.69 -11.12
C PHE A 29 -6.18 32.31 -9.79
N ILE A 30 -6.71 32.75 -8.65
CA ILE A 30 -6.20 32.33 -7.33
C ILE A 30 -6.32 30.82 -7.16
N SER A 31 -7.47 30.24 -7.51
CA SER A 31 -7.71 28.80 -7.44
C SER A 31 -6.75 28.03 -8.35
N GLU A 32 -6.58 28.48 -9.59
CA GLU A 32 -5.62 27.95 -10.56
C GLU A 32 -4.19 27.99 -10.01
N SER A 33 -3.77 29.11 -9.43
CA SER A 33 -2.42 29.30 -8.89
C SER A 33 -2.12 28.33 -7.74
N VAL A 34 -3.09 28.09 -6.85
CA VAL A 34 -2.96 27.12 -5.76
C VAL A 34 -2.91 25.69 -6.28
N ILE A 35 -3.75 25.36 -7.25
CA ILE A 35 -3.77 24.04 -7.89
C ILE A 35 -2.46 23.79 -8.62
N ASP A 36 -1.95 24.76 -9.37
CA ASP A 36 -0.67 24.66 -10.08
C ASP A 36 0.49 24.48 -9.11
N SER A 37 0.57 25.32 -8.07
CA SER A 37 1.60 25.21 -7.02
C SER A 37 1.60 23.84 -6.35
N THR A 38 0.43 23.23 -6.16
CA THR A 38 0.32 21.90 -5.55
C THR A 38 0.60 20.80 -6.60
N GLY A 39 0.08 20.97 -7.81
CA GLY A 39 0.17 20.04 -8.92
C GLY A 39 1.60 19.82 -9.42
N VAL A 40 2.46 20.84 -9.33
CA VAL A 40 3.91 20.73 -9.63
C VAL A 40 4.60 19.69 -8.73
N HIS A 41 4.08 19.47 -7.52
CA HIS A 41 4.61 18.46 -6.59
C HIS A 41 3.92 17.10 -6.69
N THR A 42 2.87 16.99 -7.51
CA THR A 42 2.21 15.71 -7.80
C THR A 42 2.87 14.98 -8.97
N SER A 43 2.83 13.67 -8.91
CA SER A 43 3.38 12.71 -9.87
C SER A 43 2.48 11.48 -9.86
N MET A 44 2.73 10.50 -10.73
CA MET A 44 1.88 9.29 -10.82
C MET A 44 1.93 8.40 -9.58
N ILE A 45 2.77 8.71 -8.59
CA ILE A 45 2.99 7.86 -7.41
C ILE A 45 2.66 8.54 -6.07
N ASN A 46 2.30 9.83 -6.04
CA ASN A 46 2.15 10.60 -4.79
C ASN A 46 0.89 11.50 -4.77
N TYR A 47 -0.25 10.96 -5.21
CA TYR A 47 -1.57 11.61 -5.10
C TYR A 47 -2.55 10.70 -4.34
N GLY A 48 -3.76 11.19 -4.11
CA GLY A 48 -4.84 10.41 -3.51
C GLY A 48 -5.10 10.75 -2.05
N LEU A 49 -5.43 9.75 -1.25
CA LEU A 49 -5.83 9.96 0.15
C LEU A 49 -4.69 10.58 0.96
N LEU A 50 -5.07 11.47 1.87
CA LEU A 50 -4.15 12.20 2.74
C LEU A 50 -4.02 11.51 4.11
N PRO A 51 -2.90 11.75 4.84
CA PRO A 51 -2.64 11.18 6.17
C PRO A 51 -3.52 11.83 7.25
N MET A 52 -4.82 11.54 7.17
CA MET A 52 -5.86 12.02 8.07
C MET A 52 -6.60 10.81 8.65
N THR A 53 -7.05 10.91 9.90
CA THR A 53 -7.97 9.91 10.45
C THR A 53 -9.26 9.89 9.65
N ASN A 54 -9.72 8.70 9.25
CA ASN A 54 -10.92 8.51 8.43
C ASN A 54 -10.90 9.32 7.12
N SER A 55 -9.78 9.26 6.37
CA SER A 55 -9.62 10.00 5.12
C SER A 55 -10.67 9.70 4.05
N LEU A 56 -11.38 8.57 4.15
CA LEU A 56 -12.43 8.17 3.21
C LEU A 56 -13.56 7.41 3.93
N LYS A 57 -14.81 7.80 3.65
CA LYS A 57 -16.03 7.08 4.04
C LYS A 57 -16.98 7.04 2.85
N MET A 58 -17.19 5.84 2.32
CA MET A 58 -18.04 5.57 1.15
C MET A 58 -19.08 4.52 1.50
N ASN A 59 -20.33 4.81 1.18
CA ASN A 59 -21.47 3.93 1.43
C ASN A 59 -22.03 3.42 0.11
N LEU A 60 -22.41 2.14 0.11
CA LEU A 60 -23.03 1.46 -1.01
C LEU A 60 -24.40 0.97 -0.56
N VAL A 61 -25.45 1.35 -1.29
CA VAL A 61 -26.84 0.94 -1.05
C VAL A 61 -27.41 0.39 -2.34
N ILE A 62 -28.11 -0.73 -2.26
CA ILE A 62 -28.85 -1.31 -3.38
C ILE A 62 -30.32 -1.30 -2.98
N ASP A 63 -31.19 -0.75 -3.83
CA ASP A 63 -32.62 -0.71 -3.57
C ASP A 63 -33.37 -1.92 -4.16
N SER A 64 -34.67 -2.00 -3.89
CA SER A 64 -35.56 -3.05 -4.38
C SER A 64 -35.72 -3.07 -5.91
N HIS A 65 -35.27 -2.02 -6.61
CA HIS A 65 -35.32 -1.90 -8.06
C HIS A 65 -33.96 -2.19 -8.72
N LYS A 66 -33.02 -2.80 -7.97
CA LYS A 66 -31.66 -3.12 -8.43
C LYS A 66 -30.86 -1.87 -8.85
N LEU A 67 -31.17 -0.71 -8.28
CA LEU A 67 -30.37 0.49 -8.46
C LEU A 67 -29.22 0.49 -7.46
N LEU A 68 -27.99 0.47 -7.99
CA LEU A 68 -26.77 0.64 -7.23
C LEU A 68 -26.57 2.12 -6.95
N ARG A 69 -26.64 2.51 -5.68
CA ARG A 69 -26.36 3.86 -5.20
C ARG A 69 -25.05 3.87 -4.43
N VAL A 70 -24.13 4.73 -4.85
CA VAL A 70 -22.85 4.95 -4.15
C VAL A 70 -22.80 6.39 -3.70
N LYS A 71 -22.47 6.60 -2.43
CA LYS A 71 -22.45 7.91 -1.76
C LYS A 71 -21.13 8.09 -1.01
N VAL A 72 -20.49 9.25 -1.17
CA VAL A 72 -19.25 9.60 -0.45
C VAL A 72 -19.57 10.57 0.68
N GLU A 73 -19.38 10.14 1.93
CA GLU A 73 -19.68 10.94 3.12
C GLU A 73 -18.46 11.71 3.64
N GLN A 74 -17.27 11.16 3.41
CA GLN A 74 -16.00 11.78 3.79
C GLN A 74 -14.96 11.44 2.74
N CYS A 75 -14.17 12.43 2.33
CA CYS A 75 -13.04 12.24 1.43
C CYS A 75 -12.05 13.39 1.60
N GLN A 76 -10.86 13.07 2.10
CA GLN A 76 -9.74 13.99 2.28
C GLN A 76 -8.60 13.52 1.38
N ALA A 77 -8.50 14.14 0.21
CA ALA A 77 -7.63 13.64 -0.85
C ALA A 77 -7.11 14.75 -1.76
N ILE A 78 -6.11 14.41 -2.57
CA ILE A 78 -5.59 15.25 -3.64
C ILE A 78 -5.66 14.49 -4.97
N THR A 79 -6.15 15.14 -6.02
CA THR A 79 -6.20 14.56 -7.37
C THR A 79 -4.83 14.61 -8.06
N PRO A 80 -4.61 13.86 -9.16
CA PRO A 80 -3.36 13.88 -9.92
C PRO A 80 -2.95 15.24 -10.50
N ASN A 81 -3.86 16.20 -10.62
CA ASN A 81 -3.55 17.59 -11.02
C ASN A 81 -3.28 18.53 -9.85
N GLY A 82 -3.31 18.06 -8.60
CA GLY A 82 -3.08 18.88 -7.42
C GLY A 82 -4.34 19.51 -6.80
N THR A 83 -5.54 19.20 -7.30
CA THR A 83 -6.78 19.76 -6.73
C THR A 83 -7.14 19.06 -5.42
N ARG A 84 -7.43 19.84 -4.37
CA ARG A 84 -7.83 19.31 -3.07
C ARG A 84 -9.31 18.88 -3.08
N ILE A 85 -9.56 17.65 -2.63
CA ILE A 85 -10.89 17.16 -2.26
C ILE A 85 -11.00 17.25 -0.74
N CYS A 86 -12.04 17.94 -0.26
CA CYS A 86 -12.32 18.12 1.15
C CYS A 86 -13.83 17.93 1.35
N ILE A 87 -14.23 16.68 1.55
CA ILE A 87 -15.59 16.30 1.93
C ILE A 87 -15.52 15.83 3.37
N ASP A 88 -16.30 16.46 4.24
CA ASP A 88 -16.31 16.17 5.67
C ASP A 88 -17.75 15.89 6.13
N GLU A 89 -17.91 14.90 7.00
CA GLU A 89 -19.18 14.60 7.66
C GLU A 89 -19.61 15.78 8.55
N SER A 90 -18.66 16.51 9.13
CA SER A 90 -18.91 17.69 9.98
C SER A 90 -19.45 18.90 9.20
N SER A 91 -19.22 18.97 7.88
CA SER A 91 -19.72 20.05 7.03
C SER A 91 -21.26 20.11 6.97
N GLN A 92 -21.94 19.04 7.39
CA GLN A 92 -23.41 18.99 7.53
C GLN A 92 -23.94 19.53 8.86
N SER A 93 -23.09 19.75 9.86
CA SER A 93 -23.50 20.44 11.09
C SER A 93 -23.85 21.92 10.84
N LEU A 94 -23.38 22.48 9.71
CA LEU A 94 -23.89 23.69 9.06
C LEU A 94 -25.07 23.26 8.16
N LYS A 95 -26.26 23.25 8.74
CA LYS A 95 -27.45 22.70 8.10
C LYS A 95 -27.93 23.65 7.00
N VAL A 96 -27.89 23.15 5.76
CA VAL A 96 -28.88 23.33 4.65
C VAL A 96 -28.14 23.29 3.30
N SER A 97 -28.57 22.36 2.45
CA SER A 97 -28.33 22.28 0.98
C SER A 97 -27.11 21.53 0.41
N LEU A 98 -26.26 20.87 1.21
CA LEU A 98 -25.16 20.08 0.61
C LEU A 98 -25.52 18.59 0.49
N ALA A 99 -25.93 18.21 -0.72
CA ALA A 99 -26.02 16.80 -1.11
C ALA A 99 -24.60 16.21 -1.21
N TYR A 100 -24.39 15.07 -0.58
CA TYR A 100 -23.16 14.30 -0.76
C TYR A 100 -23.00 13.89 -2.23
N PRO A 101 -21.76 13.77 -2.75
CA PRO A 101 -21.55 13.22 -4.08
C PRO A 101 -22.13 11.80 -4.14
N GLU A 102 -23.07 11.62 -5.04
CA GLU A 102 -23.82 10.39 -5.22
C GLU A 102 -23.91 10.04 -6.70
N VAL A 103 -23.87 8.74 -6.99
CA VAL A 103 -24.13 8.20 -8.32
C VAL A 103 -25.07 7.02 -8.21
N VAL A 104 -26.01 6.93 -9.15
CA VAL A 104 -26.96 5.83 -9.27
C VAL A 104 -26.73 5.14 -10.61
N LYS A 105 -26.53 3.82 -10.57
CA LYS A 105 -26.40 2.98 -11.77
C LYS A 105 -27.44 1.86 -11.69
N GLU A 106 -28.20 1.68 -12.76
CA GLU A 106 -29.07 0.52 -12.93
C GLU A 106 -28.23 -0.71 -13.27
N LEU A 107 -28.41 -1.79 -12.51
CA LEU A 107 -27.72 -3.06 -12.73
C LEU A 107 -28.53 -3.96 -13.67
N ARG A 108 -27.86 -4.52 -14.68
CA ARG A 108 -28.50 -5.49 -15.57
C ARG A 108 -28.58 -6.86 -14.89
N GLU A 109 -29.60 -7.63 -15.26
CA GLU A 109 -29.73 -9.00 -14.76
C GLU A 109 -28.57 -9.88 -15.25
N GLY A 110 -27.94 -10.60 -14.33
CA GLY A 110 -26.74 -11.40 -14.62
C GLY A 110 -25.48 -10.59 -14.93
N GLU A 111 -25.45 -9.27 -14.66
CA GLU A 111 -24.26 -8.45 -14.85
C GLU A 111 -23.12 -8.91 -13.94
N GLU A 112 -21.97 -9.21 -14.56
CA GLU A 112 -20.70 -9.38 -13.88
C GLU A 112 -19.78 -8.24 -14.30
N ALA A 113 -19.45 -7.36 -13.35
CA ALA A 113 -18.66 -6.17 -13.62
C ALA A 113 -17.80 -5.79 -12.42
N THR A 114 -16.63 -5.25 -12.72
CA THR A 114 -15.78 -4.56 -11.76
C THR A 114 -15.88 -3.07 -12.06
N LEU A 115 -16.44 -2.32 -11.12
CA LEU A 115 -16.65 -0.88 -11.24
C LEU A 115 -15.68 -0.13 -10.32
N MET A 116 -15.08 0.92 -10.85
CA MET A 116 -14.23 1.85 -10.13
C MET A 116 -15.05 3.09 -9.79
N ALA A 117 -15.12 3.42 -8.50
CA ALA A 117 -15.72 4.65 -8.02
C ALA A 117 -14.70 5.78 -8.14
N CYS A 118 -14.97 6.75 -9.02
CA CYS A 118 -14.09 7.88 -9.31
C CYS A 118 -14.77 9.17 -8.89
N ILE A 119 -14.14 9.91 -7.98
CA ILE A 119 -14.60 11.25 -7.58
C ILE A 119 -13.84 12.30 -8.35
N SER A 120 -14.53 13.34 -8.81
CA SER A 120 -13.93 14.49 -9.48
C SER A 120 -14.34 15.78 -8.79
N VAL A 121 -13.49 16.80 -8.93
CA VAL A 121 -13.72 18.13 -8.37
C VAL A 121 -13.59 19.18 -9.47
N ASN A 122 -14.55 20.10 -9.52
CA ASN A 122 -14.48 21.30 -10.34
C ASN A 122 -14.32 22.52 -9.42
N PRO A 123 -13.12 23.10 -9.32
CA PRO A 123 -12.84 24.21 -8.42
C PRO A 123 -13.42 25.55 -8.91
N TYR A 124 -13.82 25.62 -10.18
CA TYR A 124 -14.34 26.86 -10.79
C TYR A 124 -15.87 26.91 -10.78
N ASP A 125 -16.54 25.76 -10.62
CA ASP A 125 -17.98 25.71 -10.37
C ASP A 125 -18.24 25.72 -8.87
N ARG A 126 -18.88 26.79 -8.41
CA ARG A 126 -19.01 27.15 -6.98
C ARG A 126 -20.45 26.96 -6.54
N ILE A 127 -20.68 25.98 -5.69
CA ILE A 127 -21.99 25.68 -5.10
C ILE A 127 -22.16 26.52 -3.83
N PRO A 128 -23.23 27.33 -3.71
CA PRO A 128 -23.52 28.07 -2.49
C PRO A 128 -23.73 27.16 -1.28
N CYS A 129 -23.22 27.56 -0.11
CA CYS A 129 -23.33 26.81 1.14
C CYS A 129 -23.28 27.72 2.38
N GLY A 130 -23.52 27.12 3.55
CA GLY A 130 -23.58 27.79 4.84
C GLY A 130 -25.01 28.12 5.28
N GLU A 131 -25.18 28.62 6.49
CA GLU A 131 -26.49 29.04 6.99
C GLU A 131 -26.76 30.49 6.54
N PRO A 132 -27.89 30.77 5.86
CA PRO A 132 -28.26 32.14 5.51
C PRO A 132 -28.44 33.00 6.75
N ASP A 133 -27.94 34.24 6.70
CA ASP A 133 -28.17 35.22 7.75
C ASP A 133 -29.66 35.62 7.77
N PRO A 134 -30.41 35.39 8.87
CA PRO A 134 -31.82 35.75 8.95
C PRO A 134 -32.06 37.27 8.83
N GLU A 135 -31.04 38.11 9.08
CA GLU A 135 -31.12 39.57 8.94
C GLU A 135 -30.84 40.03 7.49
N GLU A 136 -30.27 39.18 6.62
CA GLU A 136 -30.07 39.50 5.21
C GLU A 136 -31.39 39.36 4.42
N MET A 137 -31.82 40.44 3.75
CA MET A 137 -33.00 40.43 2.87
C MET A 137 -32.62 40.77 1.42
N PRO A 138 -32.81 39.85 0.44
CA PRO A 138 -33.29 38.48 0.61
C PRO A 138 -32.22 37.56 1.23
N PRO A 139 -32.61 36.48 1.94
CA PRO A 139 -31.64 35.55 2.51
C PRO A 139 -30.72 34.96 1.45
N ARG A 140 -29.42 34.93 1.70
CA ARG A 140 -28.41 34.34 0.81
C ARG A 140 -27.49 33.40 1.57
N TYR A 141 -26.93 32.44 0.84
CA TYR A 141 -25.87 31.59 1.35
C TYR A 141 -24.56 32.39 1.43
N PRO A 142 -23.88 32.43 2.60
CA PRO A 142 -22.70 33.28 2.81
C PRO A 142 -21.43 32.73 2.16
N TYR A 143 -21.36 31.43 1.88
CA TYR A 143 -20.14 30.75 1.42
C TYR A 143 -20.38 29.97 0.13
N THR A 144 -19.28 29.49 -0.46
CA THR A 144 -19.33 28.56 -1.59
C THR A 144 -18.30 27.46 -1.42
N GLN A 145 -18.58 26.29 -1.99
CA GLN A 145 -17.66 25.17 -2.09
C GLN A 145 -17.53 24.70 -3.55
N PRO A 146 -16.46 23.99 -3.93
CA PRO A 146 -16.33 23.45 -5.28
C PRO A 146 -17.38 22.36 -5.54
N GLN A 147 -17.75 22.18 -6.80
CA GLN A 147 -18.61 21.09 -7.22
C GLN A 147 -17.84 19.76 -7.18
N TYR A 148 -18.45 18.76 -6.56
CA TYR A 148 -17.97 17.38 -6.55
C TYR A 148 -18.91 16.48 -7.35
N SER A 149 -18.36 15.59 -8.15
CA SER A 149 -19.12 14.62 -8.94
C SER A 149 -18.55 13.23 -8.79
N LEU A 150 -19.42 12.23 -8.67
CA LEU A 150 -19.04 10.82 -8.54
C LEU A 150 -19.44 10.06 -9.81
N LEU A 151 -18.54 9.20 -10.29
CA LEU A 151 -18.71 8.39 -11.48
C LEU A 151 -18.38 6.92 -11.17
N LEU A 152 -19.12 6.00 -11.79
CA LEU A 152 -18.78 4.58 -11.82
C LEU A 152 -18.29 4.22 -13.21
N ILE A 153 -17.04 3.77 -13.30
CA ILE A 153 -16.37 3.44 -14.56
C ILE A 153 -15.99 1.97 -14.54
N ASN A 154 -16.13 1.25 -15.65
CA ASN A 154 -15.65 -0.13 -15.69
C ASN A 154 -14.12 -0.16 -15.57
N GLU A 155 -13.57 -1.10 -14.80
CA GLU A 155 -12.11 -1.25 -14.62
C GLU A 155 -11.36 -1.36 -15.96
N LYS A 156 -11.93 -2.09 -16.93
CA LYS A 156 -11.33 -2.25 -18.27
C LYS A 156 -11.36 -0.96 -19.09
N GLU A 157 -12.39 -0.15 -18.92
CA GLU A 157 -12.51 1.14 -19.60
C GLU A 157 -11.53 2.15 -19.02
N LEU A 158 -11.37 2.15 -17.69
CA LEU A 158 -10.43 3.04 -16.99
C LEU A 158 -8.98 2.86 -17.49
N GLN A 159 -8.57 1.61 -17.71
CA GLN A 159 -7.25 1.26 -18.23
C GLN A 159 -7.03 1.71 -19.69
N GLN A 160 -8.10 1.85 -20.47
CA GLN A 160 -8.06 2.28 -21.87
C GLN A 160 -8.23 3.80 -22.01
N SER A 161 -8.86 4.45 -21.04
CA SER A 161 -9.11 5.88 -21.03
C SER A 161 -7.88 6.68 -20.58
N PHE A 162 -7.01 6.98 -21.54
CA PHE A 162 -6.07 8.11 -21.43
C PHE A 162 -6.78 9.49 -21.31
N SER A 163 -8.12 9.52 -21.41
CA SER A 163 -8.94 10.70 -21.71
C SER A 163 -9.76 11.26 -20.55
N LEU A 164 -9.79 10.62 -19.37
CA LEU A 164 -10.64 11.10 -18.24
C LEU A 164 -10.13 12.39 -17.56
N GLY A 165 -9.01 12.97 -18.00
CA GLY A 165 -8.42 14.18 -17.42
C GLY A 165 -7.77 13.93 -16.05
N ASN A 166 -6.99 14.88 -15.52
CA ASN A 166 -6.25 14.66 -14.26
C ASN A 166 -7.01 15.15 -13.01
N ASN A 167 -8.31 15.38 -13.14
CA ASN A 167 -9.18 15.96 -12.11
C ASN A 167 -10.08 14.93 -11.40
N TYR A 168 -9.93 13.64 -11.72
CA TYR A 168 -10.58 12.56 -10.98
C TYR A 168 -9.59 11.80 -10.09
N LEU A 169 -10.12 11.16 -9.07
CA LEU A 169 -9.44 10.27 -8.16
C LEU A 169 -10.27 9.00 -7.99
N THR A 170 -9.66 7.85 -8.20
CA THR A 170 -10.28 6.56 -7.89
C THR A 170 -10.27 6.34 -6.38
N ILE A 171 -11.44 6.13 -5.77
CA ILE A 171 -11.60 6.02 -4.32
C ILE A 171 -12.14 4.66 -3.86
N GLY A 172 -12.58 3.82 -4.79
CA GLY A 172 -13.10 2.51 -4.44
C GLY A 172 -13.25 1.59 -5.64
N LYS A 173 -13.31 0.30 -5.34
CA LYS A 173 -13.58 -0.78 -6.30
C LYS A 173 -14.82 -1.54 -5.82
N ILE A 174 -15.75 -1.77 -6.73
CA ILE A 174 -17.05 -2.38 -6.47
C ILE A 174 -17.16 -3.61 -7.36
N LEU A 175 -17.42 -4.75 -6.73
CA LEU A 175 -17.60 -6.03 -7.40
C LEU A 175 -19.09 -6.28 -7.54
N VAL A 176 -19.55 -6.43 -8.78
CA VAL A 176 -20.93 -6.75 -9.14
C VAL A 176 -20.96 -8.20 -9.62
N SER A 177 -21.77 -9.03 -8.96
CA SER A 177 -22.03 -10.42 -9.37
C SER A 177 -23.47 -10.78 -9.03
N ASN A 178 -24.22 -11.30 -10.01
CA ASN A 178 -25.58 -11.84 -9.82
C ASN A 178 -26.50 -10.91 -9.00
N ALA A 179 -26.57 -9.63 -9.40
CA ALA A 179 -27.35 -8.57 -8.76
C ALA A 179 -26.96 -8.20 -7.31
N GLN A 180 -25.89 -8.78 -6.77
CA GLN A 180 -25.25 -8.32 -5.55
C GLN A 180 -24.06 -7.42 -5.90
N SER A 181 -23.92 -6.30 -5.19
CA SER A 181 -22.77 -5.42 -5.30
C SER A 181 -22.14 -5.24 -3.94
N ARG A 182 -20.81 -5.32 -3.87
CA ARG A 182 -20.05 -5.08 -2.64
C ARG A 182 -18.80 -4.29 -2.92
N ILE A 183 -18.34 -3.54 -1.92
CA ILE A 183 -17.03 -2.90 -1.96
C ILE A 183 -15.97 -4.01 -1.88
N ASP A 184 -14.91 -3.87 -2.68
CA ASP A 184 -13.76 -4.75 -2.62
C ASP A 184 -12.85 -4.36 -1.45
N GLU A 185 -12.90 -5.14 -0.37
CA GLU A 185 -12.06 -4.93 0.80
C GLU A 185 -10.57 -5.23 0.55
N ALA A 186 -10.18 -5.81 -0.58
CA ALA A 186 -8.76 -5.91 -0.93
C ALA A 186 -8.22 -4.60 -1.52
N TYR A 187 -9.10 -3.75 -2.07
CA TYR A 187 -8.72 -2.54 -2.75
C TYR A 187 -8.13 -1.50 -1.78
N ILE A 188 -7.07 -0.83 -2.25
CA ILE A 188 -6.43 0.30 -1.57
C ILE A 188 -6.42 1.46 -2.57
N PRO A 189 -7.15 2.56 -2.30
CA PRO A 189 -7.10 3.75 -3.14
C PRO A 189 -5.69 4.36 -3.22
N PRO A 190 -5.38 5.16 -4.26
CA PRO A 190 -4.17 5.99 -4.30
C PRO A 190 -3.99 6.76 -3.00
N CYS A 191 -2.75 6.90 -2.55
CA CYS A 191 -2.39 7.46 -1.25
C CYS A 191 -1.11 8.27 -1.38
N VAL A 192 -1.09 9.49 -0.81
CA VAL A 192 0.12 10.33 -0.84
C VAL A 192 1.25 9.74 0.00
N SER A 193 0.91 9.04 1.08
CA SER A 193 1.85 8.37 1.98
C SER A 193 1.30 7.04 2.48
N VAL A 194 2.17 6.19 3.02
CA VAL A 194 1.78 4.93 3.69
C VAL A 194 0.81 5.19 4.85
N SER A 195 1.00 6.28 5.60
CA SER A 195 0.12 6.69 6.70
C SER A 195 -1.29 7.16 6.27
N SER A 196 -1.55 7.34 4.98
CA SER A 196 -2.86 7.77 4.46
C SER A 196 -3.96 6.72 4.57
N HIS A 197 -3.59 5.45 4.73
CA HIS A 197 -4.56 4.35 4.74
C HIS A 197 -4.19 3.24 5.75
N PRO A 198 -5.15 2.73 6.55
CA PRO A 198 -4.89 1.69 7.55
C PRO A 198 -4.22 0.44 6.97
N LYS A 199 -4.74 -0.12 5.87
CA LYS A 199 -4.15 -1.31 5.22
C LYS A 199 -2.69 -1.14 4.79
N LEU A 200 -2.26 0.09 4.48
CA LEU A 200 -0.86 0.38 4.15
C LEU A 200 0.00 0.46 5.41
N THR A 201 -0.56 0.99 6.50
CA THR A 201 0.09 0.97 7.81
C THR A 201 0.25 -0.48 8.32
N ASP A 202 -0.76 -1.32 8.12
CA ASP A 202 -0.68 -2.76 8.44
C ASP A 202 0.40 -3.46 7.61
N LEU A 203 0.47 -3.16 6.31
CA LEU A 203 1.51 -3.68 5.42
C LEU A 203 2.91 -3.20 5.83
N TYR A 204 3.07 -1.94 6.26
CA TYR A 204 4.31 -1.43 6.81
C TYR A 204 4.77 -2.25 8.02
N ASN A 205 3.86 -2.51 8.96
CA ASN A 205 4.16 -3.31 10.14
C ASN A 205 4.50 -4.78 9.78
N GLU A 206 3.83 -5.34 8.77
CA GLU A 206 4.12 -6.67 8.24
C GLU A 206 5.53 -6.76 7.66
N ILE A 207 5.93 -5.77 6.84
CA ILE A 207 7.28 -5.70 6.25
C ILE A 207 8.35 -5.47 7.33
N ASP A 208 8.09 -4.60 8.32
CA ASP A 208 9.04 -4.36 9.41
C ASP A 208 9.30 -5.63 10.23
N ARG A 209 8.22 -6.37 10.56
CA ARG A 209 8.34 -7.68 11.22
C ARG A 209 9.14 -8.66 10.37
N PHE A 210 8.80 -8.75 9.09
CA PHE A 210 9.50 -9.62 8.14
C PHE A 210 11.01 -9.33 8.13
N TYR A 211 11.42 -8.07 8.05
CA TYR A 211 12.85 -7.71 8.10
C TYR A 211 13.51 -8.07 9.42
N GLY A 212 12.86 -7.83 10.56
CA GLY A 212 13.38 -8.25 11.85
C GLY A 212 13.59 -9.77 11.94
N GLN A 213 12.64 -10.55 11.44
CA GLN A 213 12.77 -12.02 11.43
C GLN A 213 13.86 -12.51 10.49
N MET A 214 13.95 -11.93 9.28
CA MET A 214 14.97 -12.28 8.31
C MET A 214 16.39 -11.96 8.83
N GLU A 215 16.56 -10.85 9.55
CA GLU A 215 17.84 -10.50 10.20
C GLU A 215 18.22 -11.55 11.26
N LEU A 216 17.28 -11.93 12.13
CA LEU A 216 17.49 -12.95 13.15
C LEU A 216 17.85 -14.31 12.53
N TYR A 217 17.10 -14.76 11.52
CA TYR A 217 17.37 -16.02 10.84
C TYR A 217 18.73 -16.01 10.14
N GLY A 218 19.09 -14.90 9.49
CA GLY A 218 20.40 -14.75 8.86
C GLY A 218 21.54 -14.89 9.87
N VAL A 219 21.47 -14.18 11.00
CA VAL A 219 22.50 -14.29 12.06
C VAL A 219 22.61 -15.71 12.61
N GLN A 220 21.48 -16.40 12.83
CA GLN A 220 21.48 -17.78 13.32
C GLN A 220 22.12 -18.77 12.34
N ILE A 221 21.89 -18.58 11.04
CA ILE A 221 22.49 -19.41 9.98
C ILE A 221 24.02 -19.21 9.97
N GLU A 222 24.50 -17.97 9.97
CA GLU A 222 25.93 -17.62 10.02
C GLU A 222 26.62 -18.21 11.25
N GLN A 223 26.08 -17.94 12.45
CA GLN A 223 26.64 -18.43 13.72
C GLN A 223 26.77 -19.95 13.73
N LYS A 224 25.81 -20.66 13.15
CA LYS A 224 25.80 -22.13 13.08
C LYS A 224 26.85 -22.66 12.10
N ILE A 225 27.04 -22.00 10.95
CA ILE A 225 28.08 -22.36 9.98
C ILE A 225 29.45 -22.22 10.64
N HIS A 226 29.72 -21.08 11.30
CA HIS A 226 31.00 -20.80 11.94
C HIS A 226 31.27 -21.67 13.17
N SER A 227 30.30 -21.79 14.08
CA SER A 227 30.47 -22.57 15.33
C SER A 227 30.74 -24.06 15.06
N LYS A 228 30.06 -24.63 14.05
CA LYS A 228 30.22 -26.04 13.66
C LYS A 228 31.34 -26.26 12.63
N LYS A 229 32.04 -25.19 12.21
CA LYS A 229 33.12 -25.22 11.20
C LYS A 229 32.72 -25.99 9.94
N GLN A 230 31.51 -25.73 9.45
CA GLN A 230 30.96 -26.43 8.30
C GLN A 230 31.73 -26.04 7.03
N SER A 231 31.85 -26.96 6.08
CA SER A 231 32.54 -26.72 4.81
C SER A 231 31.85 -27.46 3.67
N GLY A 232 32.01 -26.94 2.46
CA GLY A 232 31.39 -27.48 1.25
C GLY A 232 30.71 -26.40 0.44
N ILE A 233 30.45 -26.70 -0.84
CA ILE A 233 29.96 -25.73 -1.82
C ILE A 233 28.61 -25.12 -1.38
N LEU A 234 27.68 -25.95 -0.88
CA LEU A 234 26.38 -25.46 -0.39
C LEU A 234 26.51 -24.56 0.84
N VAL A 235 27.45 -24.87 1.75
CA VAL A 235 27.70 -24.06 2.95
C VAL A 235 28.25 -22.69 2.55
N GLU A 236 29.26 -22.66 1.67
CA GLU A 236 29.83 -21.41 1.15
C GLU A 236 28.79 -20.57 0.38
N MET A 237 27.87 -21.21 -0.34
CA MET A 237 26.76 -20.52 -1.00
C MET A 237 25.76 -19.95 0.00
N MET A 238 25.42 -20.69 1.06
CA MET A 238 24.50 -20.22 2.10
C MET A 238 25.09 -19.08 2.93
N GLU A 239 26.37 -19.16 3.28
CA GLU A 239 27.10 -18.06 3.93
C GLU A 239 27.08 -16.82 3.03
N ALA A 240 27.47 -16.94 1.76
CA ALA A 240 27.47 -15.80 0.85
C ALA A 240 26.06 -15.22 0.61
N LEU A 241 25.01 -16.05 0.55
CA LEU A 241 23.62 -15.59 0.43
C LEU A 241 23.19 -14.81 1.68
N THR A 242 23.53 -15.33 2.86
CA THR A 242 23.12 -14.77 4.14
C THR A 242 23.88 -13.48 4.43
N ASP A 243 25.16 -13.40 4.10
CA ASP A 243 25.93 -12.16 4.12
C ASP A 243 25.29 -11.07 3.23
N LYS A 244 24.84 -11.40 2.01
CA LYS A 244 24.12 -10.43 1.15
C LYS A 244 22.80 -9.96 1.76
N LEU A 245 22.05 -10.85 2.38
CA LEU A 245 20.83 -10.51 3.11
C LEU A 245 21.14 -9.55 4.27
N LEU A 246 22.06 -9.91 5.16
CA LEU A 246 22.39 -9.13 6.35
C LEU A 246 22.94 -7.75 6.00
N ASN A 247 23.81 -7.66 4.99
CA ASN A 247 24.33 -6.37 4.51
C ASN A 247 23.20 -5.46 3.99
N TYR A 248 22.24 -6.02 3.25
CA TYR A 248 21.08 -5.25 2.79
C TYR A 248 20.23 -4.78 3.97
N LEU A 249 19.83 -5.70 4.86
CA LEU A 249 18.98 -5.41 6.02
C LEU A 249 19.62 -4.37 6.95
N GLY A 250 20.92 -4.47 7.22
CA GLY A 250 21.66 -3.51 8.05
C GLY A 250 21.64 -2.08 7.49
N SER A 251 21.53 -1.91 6.17
CA SER A 251 21.38 -0.62 5.51
C SER A 251 19.92 -0.15 5.40
N GLU A 252 18.97 -1.08 5.36
CA GLU A 252 17.58 -0.80 4.97
C GLU A 252 16.63 -0.65 6.16
N ILE A 253 16.76 -1.45 7.23
CA ILE A 253 15.76 -1.51 8.32
C ILE A 253 15.49 -0.13 8.94
N ASN A 254 16.55 0.59 9.32
CA ASN A 254 16.39 1.92 9.93
C ASN A 254 15.84 2.94 8.94
N ARG A 255 16.27 2.87 7.67
CA ARG A 255 15.76 3.73 6.60
C ARG A 255 14.26 3.50 6.38
N PHE A 256 13.85 2.23 6.32
CA PHE A 256 12.48 1.80 6.17
C PHE A 256 11.61 2.32 7.33
N ARG A 257 12.04 2.08 8.57
CA ARG A 257 11.29 2.52 9.77
C ARG A 257 11.07 4.02 9.82
N CYS A 258 12.11 4.80 9.54
CA CYS A 258 12.08 6.25 9.64
C CYS A 258 11.32 6.94 8.50
N LEU A 259 11.41 6.41 7.27
CA LEU A 259 10.93 7.11 6.08
C LEU A 259 9.61 6.58 5.54
N SER A 260 9.39 5.26 5.55
CA SER A 260 8.24 4.65 4.87
C SER A 260 6.88 5.21 5.28
N PRO A 261 6.58 5.51 6.57
CA PRO A 261 5.28 6.07 6.96
C PRO A 261 4.92 7.40 6.28
N TYR A 262 5.94 8.18 5.89
CA TYR A 262 5.80 9.52 5.32
C TYR A 262 6.02 9.56 3.80
N MET A 263 6.45 8.45 3.22
CA MET A 263 6.74 8.34 1.79
C MET A 263 5.56 7.73 1.04
N PRO A 264 5.46 7.97 -0.28
CA PRO A 264 4.48 7.28 -1.10
C PRO A 264 4.64 5.75 -1.06
N PRO A 265 3.54 4.98 -1.18
CA PRO A 265 3.56 3.52 -0.96
C PRO A 265 4.58 2.77 -1.80
N VAL A 266 4.83 3.22 -3.04
CA VAL A 266 5.83 2.61 -3.93
C VAL A 266 7.22 2.52 -3.30
N HIS A 267 7.64 3.49 -2.48
CA HIS A 267 8.96 3.45 -1.83
C HIS A 267 9.07 2.34 -0.79
N MET A 268 7.99 2.10 -0.06
CA MET A 268 7.89 0.99 0.89
C MET A 268 7.94 -0.36 0.15
N LEU A 269 7.22 -0.48 -0.97
CA LEU A 269 7.20 -1.70 -1.80
C LEU A 269 8.56 -1.96 -2.48
N LEU A 270 9.22 -0.90 -2.96
CA LEU A 270 10.54 -0.97 -3.59
C LEU A 270 11.62 -1.48 -2.63
N SER A 271 11.46 -1.28 -1.33
CA SER A 271 12.32 -1.89 -0.30
C SER A 271 12.35 -3.42 -0.48
N VAL A 272 11.19 -4.06 -0.47
CA VAL A 272 11.11 -5.53 -0.61
C VAL A 272 11.51 -5.99 -2.00
N ILE A 273 11.13 -5.25 -3.05
CA ILE A 273 11.53 -5.56 -4.44
C ILE A 273 13.05 -5.52 -4.60
N SER A 274 13.74 -4.58 -3.92
CA SER A 274 15.20 -4.47 -3.95
C SER A 274 15.87 -5.67 -3.30
N LEU A 275 15.36 -6.13 -2.15
CA LEU A 275 15.81 -7.38 -1.53
C LEU A 275 15.65 -8.56 -2.48
N ALA A 276 14.47 -8.72 -3.08
CA ALA A 276 14.21 -9.78 -4.05
C ALA A 276 15.22 -9.76 -5.21
N ARG A 277 15.51 -8.58 -5.75
CA ARG A 277 16.48 -8.39 -6.84
C ARG A 277 17.90 -8.78 -6.42
N ILE A 278 18.34 -8.43 -5.22
CA ILE A 278 19.67 -8.82 -4.70
C ILE A 278 19.80 -10.34 -4.61
N LEU A 279 18.81 -11.01 -4.01
CA LEU A 279 18.83 -12.47 -3.83
C LEU A 279 18.70 -13.21 -5.17
N LYS A 280 17.91 -12.68 -6.11
CA LYS A 280 17.82 -13.25 -7.47
C LYS A 280 19.13 -13.11 -8.23
N ASN A 281 19.76 -11.94 -8.19
CA ASN A 281 21.06 -11.72 -8.82
C ASN A 281 22.12 -12.67 -8.24
N PHE A 282 22.15 -12.83 -6.91
CA PHE A 282 23.02 -13.82 -6.29
C PHE A 282 22.78 -15.23 -6.86
N THR A 283 21.52 -15.65 -6.90
CA THR A 283 21.15 -16.98 -7.40
C THR A 283 21.55 -17.18 -8.87
N ASP A 284 21.37 -16.16 -9.72
CA ASP A 284 21.68 -16.23 -11.16
C ASP A 284 23.17 -16.12 -11.48
N THR A 285 23.96 -15.48 -10.60
CA THR A 285 25.43 -15.48 -10.76
C THR A 285 26.07 -16.85 -10.52
N ARG A 286 25.36 -17.76 -9.85
CA ARG A 286 25.76 -19.16 -9.78
C ARG A 286 25.37 -19.83 -11.10
N SER A 287 26.33 -20.44 -11.80
CA SER A 287 26.10 -21.14 -13.05
C SER A 287 26.26 -22.66 -12.90
N GLY A 288 25.50 -23.43 -13.69
CA GLY A 288 25.56 -24.88 -13.71
C GLY A 288 25.14 -25.54 -12.40
N VAL A 289 25.96 -26.46 -11.92
CA VAL A 289 25.65 -27.39 -10.81
C VAL A 289 25.37 -26.67 -9.49
N GLY A 290 26.06 -25.57 -9.18
CA GLY A 290 25.88 -24.87 -7.89
C GLY A 290 24.50 -24.21 -7.73
N LYS A 291 23.96 -23.66 -8.81
CA LYS A 291 22.61 -23.06 -8.81
C LYS A 291 21.54 -24.14 -8.62
N GLU A 292 21.65 -25.25 -9.36
CA GLU A 292 20.73 -26.38 -9.23
C GLU A 292 20.80 -27.00 -7.83
N GLU A 293 22.00 -27.18 -7.28
CA GLU A 293 22.17 -27.71 -5.93
C GLU A 293 21.51 -26.81 -4.87
N LEU A 294 21.70 -25.49 -4.96
CA LEU A 294 21.08 -24.52 -4.04
C LEU A 294 19.55 -24.54 -4.15
N LEU A 295 19.01 -24.51 -5.37
CA LEU A 295 17.56 -24.50 -5.59
C LEU A 295 16.90 -25.83 -5.22
N ASN A 296 17.56 -26.95 -5.50
CA ASN A 296 17.11 -28.27 -5.04
C ASN A 296 17.14 -28.37 -3.52
N TYR A 297 18.12 -27.74 -2.87
CA TYR A 297 18.17 -27.65 -1.42
C TYR A 297 17.00 -26.82 -0.87
N PHE A 298 16.69 -25.67 -1.47
CA PHE A 298 15.52 -24.87 -1.06
C PHE A 298 14.20 -25.62 -1.26
N ALA A 299 14.05 -26.33 -2.39
CA ALA A 299 12.85 -27.13 -2.67
C ALA A 299 12.67 -28.34 -1.74
N GLN A 300 13.70 -28.75 -0.99
CA GLN A 300 13.57 -29.79 0.05
C GLN A 300 12.96 -29.25 1.35
N TRP A 301 13.20 -27.96 1.65
CA TRP A 301 12.79 -27.34 2.92
C TRP A 301 11.55 -26.45 2.78
N CYS A 302 11.30 -25.96 1.57
CA CYS A 302 10.06 -25.31 1.20
C CYS A 302 9.28 -26.23 0.27
N ASN A 303 7.96 -26.32 0.46
CA ASN A 303 7.05 -27.04 -0.42
C ASN A 303 6.83 -26.28 -1.75
N VAL A 304 7.92 -25.87 -2.39
CA VAL A 304 7.97 -25.02 -3.59
C VAL A 304 9.00 -25.61 -4.52
N THR A 305 8.61 -25.84 -5.77
CA THR A 305 9.51 -26.36 -6.81
C THR A 305 10.55 -25.31 -7.22
N GLN A 306 11.64 -25.75 -7.85
CA GLN A 306 12.65 -24.85 -8.41
C GLN A 306 12.03 -23.79 -9.35
N GLY A 307 11.13 -24.21 -10.24
CA GLY A 307 10.48 -23.32 -11.20
C GLY A 307 9.55 -22.29 -10.54
N GLU A 308 8.82 -22.70 -9.50
CA GLU A 308 7.97 -21.79 -8.73
C GLU A 308 8.81 -20.77 -7.95
N PHE A 309 9.94 -21.17 -7.38
CA PHE A 309 10.84 -20.27 -6.67
C PHE A 309 11.47 -19.24 -7.61
N GLU A 310 11.92 -19.64 -8.80
CA GLU A 310 12.42 -18.70 -9.81
C GLU A 310 11.33 -17.75 -10.33
N SER A 311 10.11 -18.28 -10.52
CA SER A 311 8.94 -17.50 -10.92
C SER A 311 8.57 -16.47 -9.86
N LEU A 312 8.66 -16.82 -8.57
CA LEU A 312 8.39 -15.93 -7.45
C LEU A 312 9.25 -14.66 -7.51
N PHE A 313 10.57 -14.81 -7.69
CA PHE A 313 11.47 -13.66 -7.87
C PHE A 313 11.10 -12.84 -9.11
N THR A 314 10.86 -13.52 -10.23
CA THR A 314 10.57 -12.87 -11.51
C THR A 314 9.29 -12.04 -11.44
N GLN A 315 8.26 -12.52 -10.74
CA GLN A 315 6.98 -11.84 -10.56
C GLN A 315 7.10 -10.56 -9.72
N VAL A 316 7.98 -10.56 -8.71
CA VAL A 316 8.20 -9.38 -7.84
C VAL A 316 9.13 -8.36 -8.47
N ILE A 317 10.21 -8.81 -9.11
CA ILE A 317 11.26 -7.93 -9.65
C ILE A 317 10.78 -7.14 -10.88
N ASN A 318 9.87 -7.72 -11.66
CA ASN A 318 9.32 -7.14 -12.89
C ASN A 318 7.90 -6.60 -12.71
N VAL A 319 7.52 -6.24 -11.48
CA VAL A 319 6.20 -5.64 -11.24
C VAL A 319 6.21 -4.18 -11.67
N ASP A 320 5.24 -3.81 -12.50
CA ASP A 320 4.97 -2.41 -12.85
C ASP A 320 4.00 -1.84 -11.82
N TYR A 321 4.44 -0.82 -11.09
CA TYR A 321 3.61 -0.19 -10.07
C TYR A 321 2.53 0.69 -10.70
N ASP A 322 1.27 0.34 -10.47
CA ASP A 322 0.12 1.20 -10.73
C ASP A 322 -0.44 1.73 -9.41
N HIS A 323 -0.44 3.05 -9.25
CA HIS A 323 -0.92 3.69 -8.04
C HIS A 323 -2.43 3.51 -7.81
N ASN A 324 -3.21 3.30 -8.87
CA ASN A 324 -4.63 2.99 -8.78
C ASN A 324 -4.92 1.53 -8.49
N GLN A 325 -3.95 0.62 -8.67
CA GLN A 325 -4.09 -0.83 -8.53
C GLN A 325 -2.90 -1.43 -7.76
N MET A 326 -2.53 -0.79 -6.64
CA MET A 326 -1.36 -1.21 -5.86
C MET A 326 -1.54 -2.57 -5.18
N ASP A 327 -2.79 -3.02 -4.99
CA ASP A 327 -3.16 -4.32 -4.45
C ASP A 327 -2.52 -5.49 -5.22
N ALA A 328 -2.45 -5.39 -6.56
CA ALA A 328 -1.80 -6.40 -7.39
C ALA A 328 -0.29 -6.51 -7.10
N THR A 329 0.38 -5.38 -6.86
CA THR A 329 1.80 -5.34 -6.49
C THR A 329 2.01 -5.90 -5.08
N ILE A 330 1.16 -5.48 -4.14
CA ILE A 330 1.20 -5.93 -2.74
C ILE A 330 1.01 -7.44 -2.66
N PHE A 331 0.09 -8.02 -3.42
CA PHE A 331 -0.14 -9.46 -3.45
C PHE A 331 1.13 -10.26 -3.80
N ARG A 332 1.85 -9.83 -4.85
CA ARG A 332 3.10 -10.49 -5.27
C ARG A 332 4.18 -10.36 -4.20
N ILE A 333 4.30 -9.17 -3.59
CA ILE A 333 5.25 -8.91 -2.50
C ILE A 333 4.95 -9.79 -1.28
N LYS A 334 3.70 -9.90 -0.86
CA LYS A 334 3.30 -10.76 0.26
C LYS A 334 3.62 -12.23 0.01
N ASN A 335 3.35 -12.73 -1.19
CA ASN A 335 3.71 -14.11 -1.55
C ASN A 335 5.22 -14.36 -1.47
N PHE A 336 6.02 -13.38 -1.92
CA PHE A 336 7.48 -13.45 -1.81
C PHE A 336 7.97 -13.43 -0.37
N MET A 337 7.49 -12.48 0.44
CA MET A 337 7.86 -12.39 1.86
C MET A 337 7.55 -13.69 2.60
N ARG A 338 6.32 -14.21 2.45
CA ARG A 338 5.90 -15.45 3.12
C ARG A 338 6.81 -16.62 2.75
N THR A 339 7.03 -16.86 1.46
CA THR A 339 7.84 -18.00 1.01
C THR A 339 9.29 -17.88 1.45
N LEU A 340 9.86 -16.67 1.43
CA LEU A 340 11.23 -16.43 1.83
C LEU A 340 11.41 -16.53 3.36
N GLU A 341 10.46 -16.02 4.13
CA GLU A 341 10.44 -16.14 5.59
C GLU A 341 10.33 -17.60 6.01
N GLU A 342 9.43 -18.38 5.39
CA GLU A 342 9.31 -19.83 5.61
C GLU A 342 10.64 -20.55 5.34
N LEU A 343 11.31 -20.23 4.23
CA LEU A 343 12.61 -20.81 3.88
C LEU A 343 13.66 -20.52 4.95
N PHE A 344 13.85 -19.24 5.29
CA PHE A 344 14.88 -18.86 6.26
C PHE A 344 14.57 -19.35 7.67
N SER A 345 13.28 -19.43 8.05
CA SER A 345 12.85 -20.01 9.32
C SER A 345 13.17 -21.50 9.41
N MET A 346 12.96 -22.26 8.33
CA MET A 346 13.33 -23.68 8.30
C MET A 346 14.85 -23.86 8.36
N LEU A 347 15.59 -23.14 7.53
CA LEU A 347 17.05 -23.22 7.48
C LEU A 347 17.73 -22.81 8.80
N SER A 348 17.17 -21.83 9.50
CA SER A 348 17.67 -21.40 10.81
C SER A 348 17.47 -22.45 11.92
N ARG A 349 16.51 -23.37 11.77
CA ARG A 349 16.27 -24.47 12.73
C ARG A 349 17.10 -25.72 12.48
N LEU A 350 17.64 -25.91 11.27
CA LEU A 350 18.42 -27.11 10.93
C LEU A 350 19.73 -27.19 11.71
N ASP A 351 20.19 -28.36 12.10
CA ASP A 351 21.49 -28.47 12.75
C ASP A 351 22.67 -28.21 11.81
N TYR A 352 22.55 -28.59 10.55
CA TYR A 352 23.60 -28.49 9.54
C TYR A 352 23.01 -28.01 8.22
N ILE A 353 23.80 -27.29 7.43
CA ILE A 353 23.44 -26.95 6.06
C ILE A 353 23.90 -28.09 5.14
N GLY A 354 22.96 -28.65 4.37
CA GLY A 354 23.22 -29.80 3.49
C GLY A 354 23.06 -31.17 4.18
N LYS A 355 23.50 -32.24 3.49
CA LYS A 355 23.40 -33.62 3.99
C LYS A 355 24.59 -33.95 4.91
N LYS A 356 24.33 -34.58 6.07
CA LYS A 356 25.39 -35.17 6.90
C LYS A 356 26.17 -36.22 6.08
N LYS A 357 27.47 -36.37 6.35
CA LYS A 357 28.35 -37.35 5.67
C LYS A 357 27.94 -38.82 5.89
N ASP A 358 27.04 -39.11 6.82
CA ASP A 358 26.45 -40.44 6.99
C ASP A 358 24.97 -40.38 6.61
N GLY A 359 24.61 -41.09 5.55
CA GLY A 359 23.34 -41.01 4.80
C GLY A 359 22.06 -41.42 5.53
N SER A 360 21.85 -40.96 6.76
CA SER A 360 20.56 -41.05 7.44
C SER A 360 20.07 -39.65 7.80
N ILE A 361 18.97 -39.26 7.16
CA ILE A 361 18.18 -38.11 7.59
C ILE A 361 17.50 -38.54 8.89
N PHE A 362 17.99 -38.03 10.02
CA PHE A 362 17.24 -38.07 11.27
C PHE A 362 16.90 -36.63 11.65
N VAL A 363 15.62 -36.30 11.47
CA VAL A 363 14.96 -35.17 12.11
C VAL A 363 14.74 -35.61 13.56
N SER A 364 15.54 -35.09 14.49
CA SER A 364 15.17 -35.12 15.91
C SER A 364 14.27 -33.92 16.17
N GLU A 365 12.96 -34.17 16.18
CA GLU A 365 11.99 -33.27 16.79
C GLU A 365 12.35 -33.17 18.28
N VAL A 366 12.72 -31.97 18.73
CA VAL A 366 12.98 -31.73 20.16
C VAL A 366 11.61 -31.61 20.83
N THR A 367 11.11 -32.72 21.37
CA THR A 367 10.09 -32.66 22.43
C THR A 367 10.76 -32.14 23.69
N ASP A 368 10.34 -30.95 24.12
CA ASP A 368 10.65 -30.40 25.44
C ASP A 368 10.05 -31.30 26.52
N GLU A 369 10.85 -32.25 27.03
CA GLU A 369 10.63 -32.89 28.31
C GLU A 369 11.87 -32.71 29.17
N ASN A 370 11.89 -31.65 29.98
CA ASN A 370 12.76 -31.53 31.15
C ASN A 370 12.10 -30.64 32.22
N GLU A 371 11.07 -31.17 32.90
CA GLU A 371 10.82 -30.82 34.30
C GLU A 371 11.19 -32.03 35.17
N ALA A 372 12.48 -32.21 35.42
CA ALA A 372 12.97 -33.13 36.43
C ALA A 372 13.15 -32.38 37.76
N VAL A 373 12.24 -32.66 38.68
CA VAL A 373 12.18 -32.24 40.08
C VAL A 373 13.51 -32.46 40.82
N ILE A 374 14.11 -31.39 41.31
CA ILE A 374 15.26 -31.44 42.23
C ILE A 374 14.73 -31.61 43.67
N GLN A 375 14.94 -32.78 44.27
CA GLN A 375 14.81 -32.96 45.74
C GLN A 375 16.09 -32.54 46.47
N PRO A 376 16.02 -31.82 47.61
CA PRO A 376 17.21 -31.47 48.37
C PRO A 376 17.64 -32.58 49.34
N LYS A 377 18.93 -32.93 49.32
CA LYS A 377 19.56 -33.85 50.28
C LYS A 377 19.70 -33.18 51.67
N ARG A 378 19.19 -33.86 52.70
CA ARG A 378 19.37 -33.53 54.13
C ARG A 378 20.84 -33.66 54.55
N SER A 379 21.39 -32.59 55.13
CA SER A 379 22.65 -32.57 55.88
C SER A 379 22.47 -33.23 57.26
N ARG A 380 23.39 -34.13 57.63
CA ARG A 380 23.51 -34.71 58.98
C ARG A 380 24.64 -33.99 59.71
N THR A 381 24.29 -33.47 60.88
CA THR A 381 25.13 -32.84 61.91
C THR A 381 26.19 -33.78 62.48
N PHE A 382 27.36 -33.22 62.79
CA PHE A 382 28.26 -33.69 63.86
C PHE A 382 29.05 -32.48 64.39
N LEU A 383 28.88 -32.15 65.66
CA LEU A 383 29.84 -31.41 66.47
C LEU A 383 29.94 -32.12 67.82
N ALA A 384 31.17 -32.39 68.23
CA ALA A 384 31.54 -32.69 69.61
C ALA A 384 32.26 -31.46 70.17
N ASP A 385 31.97 -31.20 71.44
CA ASP A 385 32.38 -30.11 72.35
C ASP A 385 31.74 -28.72 72.17
#